data_AF-A0A538CZ75-F1
#
_entry.id   AF-A0A538CZ75-F1
#
_cell.length_a   1.000
_cell.length_b   1.000
_cell.length_c   1.000
_cell.angle_alpha   90.00
_cell.angle_beta   90.00
_cell.angle_gamma   90.00
#
_symmetry.space_group_name_H-M   'P 1'
#
loop_
_entity.id
_entity.type
_entity.pdbx_description
1 polymer ?
#
loop_
_entity_poly.entity_id
_entity_poly.type
_entity_poly.pdbx_seq_one_letter_code
_entity_poly.pdbx_strand_id
1 'polypeptide(L)' 'EGTTERALFVIDADGIVRWSYISPVGVNPGADGILRALENLEEEGGS' A
#
# COMPACT_ATOMS: atom_id res chain seq x y z
N GLU A 1 -1.06 -2.00 -27.05
CA GLU A 1 -1.29 -2.81 -25.84
C GLU A 1 -1.25 -1.90 -24.63
N GLY A 2 -2.27 -1.95 -23.77
CA GLY A 2 -2.37 -1.11 -22.57
C GLY A 2 -2.41 -1.99 -21.33
N THR A 3 -1.25 -2.26 -20.75
CA THR A 3 -1.14 -2.89 -19.44
C THR A 3 -0.81 -1.81 -18.43
N THR A 4 -1.72 -1.54 -17.50
CA THR A 4 -1.46 -0.64 -16.38
C THR A 4 -1.00 -1.46 -15.18
N GLU A 5 0.07 -1.02 -14.53
CA GLU A 5 0.56 -1.62 -13.30
C GLU A 5 -0.51 -1.50 -12.19
N ARG A 6 -0.63 -2.54 -11.35
CA ARG A 6 -1.55 -2.52 -10.21
C ARG A 6 -0.85 -1.85 -9.04
N ALA A 7 -1.46 -0.84 -8.43
CA ALA A 7 -0.92 -0.20 -7.24
C ALA A 7 -1.86 -0.34 -6.04
N LEU A 8 -1.29 -0.43 -4.85
CA LEU A 8 -1.98 -0.39 -3.56
C LEU A 8 -1.66 0.92 -2.86
N PHE A 9 -2.64 1.46 -2.14
CA PHE A 9 -2.50 2.70 -1.38
C PHE A 9 -3.13 2.53 0.00
N VAL A 10 -2.48 3.05 1.03
CA VAL A 10 -3.07 3.24 2.36
C VAL A 10 -3.33 4.73 2.53
N ILE A 11 -4.58 5.07 2.87
CA ILE A 11 -5.05 6.45 3.01
C ILE A 11 -5.61 6.60 4.42
N ASP A 12 -5.26 7.68 5.11
CA ASP A 12 -5.83 7.99 6.42
C ASP A 12 -7.21 8.66 6.32
N ALA A 13 -7.81 8.96 7.48
CA ALA A 13 -9.13 9.56 7.56
C ALA A 13 -9.20 10.99 6.99
N ASP A 14 -8.06 11.69 6.90
CA ASP A 14 -7.95 13.03 6.31
C ASP A 14 -7.76 12.97 4.79
N GLY A 15 -7.69 11.77 4.21
CA GLY A 15 -7.50 11.56 2.78
C GLY A 15 -6.04 11.62 2.34
N ILE A 16 -5.08 11.55 3.27
CA ILE A 16 -3.64 11.60 2.97
C ILE A 16 -3.13 10.19 2.69
N VAL A 17 -2.37 10.04 1.60
CA VAL A 17 -1.68 8.78 1.29
C VAL A 17 -0.51 8.61 2.25
N ARG A 18 -0.63 7.65 3.17
CA ARG A 18 0.41 7.31 4.14
C ARG A 18 1.41 6.30 3.59
N TRP A 19 1.01 5.54 2.58
CA TRP A 19 1.86 4.55 1.94
C TRP A 19 1.35 4.17 0.55
N SER A 20 2.24 3.77 -0.35
CA SER A 20 1.89 3.21 -1.65
C SER A 20 2.86 2.13 -2.11
N TYR A 21 2.39 1.22 -2.96
CA TYR A 21 3.19 0.16 -3.56
C TYR A 21 2.71 -0.17 -4.98
N ILE A 22 3.65 -0.24 -5.92
CA ILE A 22 3.38 -0.64 -7.30
C ILE A 22 3.75 -2.12 -7.45
N SER A 23 2.75 -2.93 -7.81
CA SER A 23 2.90 -4.35 -8.06
C SER A 23 3.55 -4.58 -9.43
N PRO A 24 4.52 -5.51 -9.52
CA PRO A 24 5.02 -5.97 -10.81
C PRO A 24 3.91 -6.50 -11.72
N VAL A 25 4.08 -6.30 -13.03
CA VAL A 25 3.17 -6.80 -14.07
C VAL A 25 3.08 -8.33 -13.97
N GLY A 26 1.85 -8.86 -13.96
CA GLY A 26 1.60 -10.31 -13.87
C GLY A 26 1.63 -10.89 -12.45
N VAL A 27 1.99 -10.12 -11.42
CA VAL A 27 1.99 -10.56 -10.02
C VAL A 27 0.76 -10.04 -9.29
N ASN A 28 0.02 -10.90 -8.59
CA ASN A 28 -1.08 -10.45 -7.71
C ASN A 28 -0.46 -9.98 -6.37
N PRO A 29 -0.55 -8.69 -5.99
CA PRO A 29 0.17 -8.16 -4.83
C PRO A 29 -0.30 -8.69 -3.48
N GLY A 30 -1.39 -9.47 -3.44
CA GLY A 30 -1.91 -10.07 -2.21
C GLY A 30 -2.23 -9.04 -1.13
N ALA A 31 -2.46 -9.51 0.09
CA ALA A 31 -2.65 -8.64 1.25
C ALA A 31 -1.36 -8.46 2.07
N ASP A 32 -0.32 -9.26 1.84
CA ASP A 32 0.89 -9.27 2.68
C ASP A 32 1.61 -7.91 2.68
N GLY A 33 1.66 -7.23 1.53
CA GLY A 33 2.28 -5.92 1.41
C GLY A 33 1.55 -4.82 2.19
N ILE A 34 0.21 -4.85 2.17
CA ILE A 34 -0.60 -3.84 2.88
C ILE A 34 -0.65 -4.12 4.38
N LEU A 35 -0.62 -5.38 4.82
CA LEU A 35 -0.58 -5.74 6.24
C LEU A 35 0.71 -5.24 6.91
N ARG A 36 1.87 -5.46 6.28
CA ARG A 36 3.15 -4.91 6.76
C ARG A 36 3.19 -3.39 6.76
N ALA A 37 2.58 -2.76 5.76
CA ALA A 37 2.50 -1.30 5.70
C ALA A 37 1.65 -0.74 6.86
N LEU A 38 0.55 -1.41 7.21
CA LEU A 38 -0.30 -1.04 8.33
C LEU A 38 0.42 -1.22 9.68
N GLU A 39 1.13 -2.33 9.87
CA GLU A 39 1.94 -2.57 11.08
C GLU A 39 3.00 -1.46 11.28
N ASN A 40 3.71 -1.06 10.23
CA ASN A 40 4.70 0.02 10.31
C ASN A 40 4.07 1.40 10.58
N LEU A 41 2.85 1.65 10.08
CA LEU A 41 2.15 2.91 10.33
C LEU A 41 1.65 3.05 11.78
N GLU A 42 1.29 1.94 12.43
CA GLU A 42 0.94 1.95 13.86
C GLU A 42 2.15 2.25 14.75
N GLU A 43 3.35 1.78 14.37
CA GLU A 43 4.59 2.08 15.10
C GLU A 43 4.99 3.56 15.02
N GLU A 44 4.74 4.24 13.90
CA GLU A 44 5.04 5.68 13.75
C GLU A 44 4.07 6.60 14.53
N GLY A 45 2.87 6.11 14.88
CA GLY A 45 1.85 6.87 15.63
C GLY A 45 1.87 6.65 17.15
N GLY A 46 2.67 5.69 17.63
CA GLY A 46 2.78 5.33 19.04
C GLY A 46 4.08 5.83 19.67
N SER A 47 4.17 7.13 19.96
CA SER A 47 5.19 7.72 20.85
C SER A 47 4.68 8.98 21.52
#